data_AF-A0A6L7CUQ4-F1
#
_entry.id   AF-A0A6L7CUQ4-F1
#
_cell.length_a   1.000
_cell.length_b   1.000
_cell.length_c   1.000
_cell.angle_alpha   90.00
_cell.angle_beta   90.00
_cell.angle_gamma   90.00
#
_symmetry.space_group_name_H-M   'P 1'
#
loop_
_entity.id
_entity.type
_entity.pdbx_description
1 polymer ?
#
loop_
_entity_poly.entity_id
_entity_poly.type
_entity_poly.pdbx_seq_one_letter_code
_entity_poly.pdbx_strand_id
1 'polypeptide(L)'
;LSRKPQVTWYGWDGDRLTTIQNDRSRIQTIYQPGSFTPLIRVETATGEQAKTQRRSLADTLQQSGGEDGGSVVFPPVLVQMLDRLESEILA
;
A
#
# COMPACT_ATOMS: atom_id res chain seq x y z
N LEU A 1 12.86 4.52 21.98
CA LEU A 1 12.52 3.13 22.33
C LEU A 1 12.15 2.41 21.03
N SER A 2 12.93 1.39 20.63
CA SER A 2 12.63 0.60 19.42
C SER A 2 11.39 -0.26 19.68
N ARG A 3 10.34 -0.06 18.89
CA ARG A 3 9.10 -0.85 18.99
C ARG A 3 9.35 -2.22 18.38
N LYS A 4 8.95 -3.30 19.05
CA LYS A 4 9.11 -4.66 18.50
C LYS A 4 8.45 -4.75 17.12
N PRO A 5 9.12 -5.35 16.13
CA PRO A 5 8.55 -5.47 14.79
C PRO A 5 7.29 -6.33 14.83
N GLN A 6 6.28 -5.92 14.08
CA GLN A 6 5.07 -6.71 13.87
C GLN A 6 5.37 -7.81 12.86
N VAL A 7 4.89 -9.02 13.14
CA VAL A 7 5.07 -10.18 12.27
C VAL A 7 3.72 -10.78 11.91
N THR A 8 3.49 -10.97 10.61
CA THR A 8 2.28 -11.61 10.08
C THR A 8 2.65 -12.70 9.08
N TRP A 9 1.88 -13.79 9.09
CA TRP A 9 2.09 -14.97 8.25
C TRP A 9 0.85 -15.22 7.41
N TYR A 10 1.05 -15.41 6.11
CA TYR A 10 0.01 -15.81 5.16
C TYR A 10 0.50 -17.03 4.39
N GLY A 11 -0.41 -17.91 3.98
CA GLY A 11 -0.05 -19.07 3.15
C GLY A 11 -1.16 -19.46 2.20
N TRP A 12 -0.77 -20.00 1.05
CA TRP A 12 -1.64 -20.52 0.00
C TRP A 12 -0.94 -21.69 -0.68
N ASP A 13 -1.60 -22.83 -0.81
CA ASP A 13 -1.04 -24.06 -1.43
C ASP A 13 0.34 -24.48 -0.89
N GLY A 14 0.54 -24.33 0.43
CA GLY A 14 1.80 -24.65 1.10
C GLY A 14 2.89 -23.58 0.97
N ASP A 15 2.75 -22.61 0.06
CA ASP A 15 3.62 -21.43 0.03
C ASP A 15 3.42 -20.61 1.30
N ARG A 16 4.49 -19.96 1.75
CA ARG A 16 4.48 -19.11 2.95
C ARG A 16 5.00 -17.72 2.64
N LEU A 17 4.16 -16.73 2.88
CA LEU A 17 4.52 -15.32 2.91
C LEU A 17 4.71 -14.87 4.36
N THR A 18 5.86 -14.28 4.64
CA THR A 18 6.20 -13.71 5.95
C THR A 18 6.33 -12.20 5.78
N THR A 19 5.74 -11.44 6.70
CA THR A 19 5.88 -9.98 6.71
C THR A 19 6.43 -9.55 8.07
N ILE A 20 7.57 -8.88 8.06
CA ILE A 20 8.17 -8.25 9.24
C ILE A 20 8.14 -6.74 9.01
N GLN A 21 7.50 -6.00 9.91
CA GLN A 21 7.32 -4.56 9.77
C GLN A 21 7.77 -3.83 11.03
N ASN A 22 8.54 -2.76 10.84
CA ASN A 22 8.79 -1.75 11.86
C ASN A 22 8.31 -0.37 11.36
N ASP A 23 8.67 0.69 12.08
CA ASP A 23 8.32 2.07 11.77
C ASP A 23 8.95 2.60 10.47
N ARG A 24 10.07 2.02 10.04
CA ARG A 24 10.89 2.50 8.92
C ARG A 24 10.84 1.59 7.70
N SER A 25 10.64 0.29 7.88
CA SER A 25 10.66 -0.69 6.80
C SER A 25 9.68 -1.84 6.99
N ARG A 26 9.25 -2.37 5.85
CA ARG A 26 8.50 -3.61 5.72
C ARG A 26 9.32 -4.57 4.87
N ILE A 27 9.55 -5.77 5.39
CA ILE A 27 10.22 -6.86 4.70
C ILE A 27 9.19 -7.95 4.46
N GLN A 28 9.09 -8.40 3.22
CA GLN A 28 8.25 -9.53 2.82
C GLN A 28 9.09 -10.62 2.19
N THR A 29 8.90 -11.86 2.64
CA THR A 29 9.66 -13.01 2.16
C THR A 29 8.72 -14.14 1.76
N ILE A 30 8.91 -14.69 0.56
CA ILE A 30 8.18 -15.85 0.05
C ILE A 30 9.05 -17.10 0.15
N TYR A 31 8.44 -18.18 0.63
CA TYR A 31 9.01 -19.52 0.70
C TYR A 31 8.10 -20.50 -0.04
N GLN A 32 8.70 -21.47 -0.72
CA GLN A 32 8.01 -22.65 -1.27
C GLN A 32 7.54 -23.59 -0.15
N PRO A 33 6.64 -24.55 -0.45
CA PRO A 33 6.19 -25.52 0.52
C PRO A 33 7.35 -26.37 1.02
N GLY A 34 7.50 -26.50 2.34
CA GLY A 34 8.54 -27.32 2.98
C GLY A 34 9.97 -26.78 2.87
N SER A 35 10.20 -25.63 2.23
CA SER A 35 11.52 -25.02 2.09
C SER A 35 11.76 -23.91 3.12
N PHE A 36 12.96 -23.87 3.68
CA PHE A 36 13.42 -22.75 4.52
C PHE A 36 14.27 -21.73 3.74
N THR A 37 14.55 -22.00 2.47
CA THR A 37 15.30 -21.10 1.59
C THR A 37 14.34 -20.08 0.97
N PRO A 38 14.59 -18.77 1.12
CA PRO A 38 13.72 -17.75 0.56
C PRO A 38 13.84 -17.72 -0.97
N LEU A 39 12.70 -17.68 -1.67
CA LEU A 39 12.69 -17.45 -3.11
C LEU A 39 12.85 -15.97 -3.44
N ILE A 40 12.06 -15.14 -2.75
CA ILE A 40 11.97 -13.71 -3.01
C ILE A 40 11.96 -13.00 -1.66
N ARG A 41 12.77 -11.95 -1.55
CA ARG A 41 12.77 -11.01 -0.42
C ARG A 41 12.62 -9.60 -0.95
N VAL A 42 11.54 -8.94 -0.56
CA VAL A 42 11.27 -7.53 -0.90
C VAL A 42 11.40 -6.72 0.38
N GLU A 43 12.16 -5.62 0.31
CA GLU A 43 12.31 -4.66 1.41
C GLU A 43 11.85 -3.29 0.92
N THR A 44 10.87 -2.71 1.61
CA THR A 44 10.27 -1.42 1.25
C THR A 44 10.40 -0.48 2.43
N ALA A 45 10.87 0.75 2.19
CA ALA A 45 10.89 1.79 3.20
C ALA A 45 9.46 2.31 3.45
N THR A 46 8.98 2.18 4.68
CA THR A 46 7.65 2.66 5.11
C THR A 46 7.51 4.19 4.95
N GLY A 47 8.63 4.91 5.02
CA GLY A 47 8.68 6.37 4.78
C GLY A 47 8.29 6.80 3.36
N GLU A 48 8.38 5.91 2.36
CA GLU A 48 7.93 6.20 0.98
C GLU A 48 6.49 5.75 0.70
N GLN A 49 5.98 4.77 1.44
CA GLN A 49 4.57 4.36 1.34
C GLN A 49 3.64 5.54 1.67
N ALA A 50 4.03 6.41 2.61
CA ALA A 50 3.30 7.62 2.95
C ALA A 50 3.39 8.75 1.89
N LYS A 51 4.25 8.61 0.86
CA LYS A 51 4.29 9.50 -0.31
C LYS A 51 3.43 8.97 -1.45
N THR A 52 3.37 7.65 -1.65
CA THR A 52 2.42 7.04 -2.60
C THR A 52 0.98 7.08 -2.07
N GLN A 53 0.79 6.95 -0.75
CA GLN A 53 -0.51 7.05 -0.06
C GLN A 53 -1.00 8.51 0.12
N ARG A 54 -0.26 9.50 -0.38
CA ARG A 54 -0.59 10.93 -0.27
C ARG A 54 -1.12 11.54 -1.56
N ARG A 55 -1.61 10.72 -2.49
CA ARG A 55 -2.48 11.22 -3.56
C ARG A 55 -3.90 11.03 -3.08
N SER A 56 -4.67 12.12 -2.97
CA SER A 56 -6.07 11.99 -2.61
C SER A 56 -6.80 11.17 -3.67
N LEU A 57 -7.94 10.59 -3.28
CA LEU A 57 -8.84 9.95 -4.23
C LEU A 57 -9.19 10.88 -5.41
N ALA A 58 -9.38 12.18 -5.13
CA ALA A 58 -9.62 13.20 -6.16
C ALA A 58 -8.41 13.32 -7.10
N ASP A 59 -7.19 13.46 -6.57
CA ASP A 59 -5.97 13.57 -7.38
C ASP A 59 -5.79 12.36 -8.32
N THR A 60 -6.10 11.17 -7.82
CA THR A 60 -5.95 9.91 -8.57
C THR A 60 -6.96 9.83 -9.72
N LEU A 61 -8.23 10.18 -9.44
CA LEU A 61 -9.30 10.15 -10.44
C LEU A 61 -9.18 11.26 -11.48
N GLN A 62 -8.69 12.44 -11.08
CA GLN A 62 -8.39 13.53 -12.00
C GLN A 62 -7.28 13.16 -13.00
N GLN A 63 -6.26 12.42 -12.53
CA GLN A 63 -5.17 11.94 -13.39
C GLN A 63 -5.57 10.78 -14.31
N SER A 64 -6.61 10.02 -13.96
CA SER A 64 -7.10 8.89 -14.78
C SER A 64 -8.25 9.25 -15.73
N GLY A 65 -8.82 10.45 -15.61
CA GLY A 65 -10.17 10.78 -16.11
C GLY A 65 -10.31 11.08 -17.60
N GLY A 66 -9.24 11.14 -18.39
CA GLY A 66 -9.33 11.38 -19.83
C GLY A 66 -9.28 10.09 -20.63
N GLU A 67 -10.21 9.90 -21.57
CA GLU A 67 -10.16 8.80 -22.56
C GLU A 67 -8.86 8.81 -23.38
N ASP A 68 -8.18 9.97 -23.47
CA ASP A 68 -6.87 10.17 -24.12
C ASP A 68 -5.70 10.29 -23.12
N GLY A 69 -5.90 9.95 -21.84
CA GLY A 69 -4.89 10.13 -20.79
C GLY A 69 -4.71 11.58 -20.31
N GLY A 70 -5.67 12.46 -20.63
CA GLY A 70 -5.70 13.85 -20.17
C GLY A 70 -6.16 13.98 -18.71
N SER A 71 -5.63 15.00 -18.01
CA SER A 71 -6.10 15.35 -16.66
C SER A 71 -7.47 16.04 -16.72
N VAL A 72 -8.42 15.56 -15.93
CA VAL A 72 -9.74 16.18 -15.76
C VAL A 72 -9.74 17.05 -14.50
N VAL A 73 -10.33 18.25 -14.58
CA VAL A 73 -10.50 19.13 -13.42
C VAL A 73 -11.87 18.94 -12.82
N PHE A 74 -11.93 18.50 -11.57
CA PHE A 74 -13.21 18.37 -10.86
C PHE A 74 -13.69 19.69 -10.25
N PRO A 75 -15.01 19.95 -10.27
CA PRO A 75 -15.61 21.00 -9.46
C PRO A 75 -15.31 20.83 -7.97
N PRO A 76 -15.18 21.92 -7.19
CA PRO A 76 -14.83 21.85 -5.76
C PRO A 76 -15.77 20.98 -4.92
N VAL A 77 -17.06 20.94 -5.26
CA VAL A 77 -18.05 20.10 -4.55
C VAL A 77 -17.75 18.61 -4.69
N LEU A 78 -17.26 18.16 -5.86
CA LEU A 78 -16.92 16.76 -6.08
C LEU A 78 -15.63 16.38 -5.34
N VAL A 79 -14.64 17.29 -5.30
CA VAL A 79 -13.41 17.09 -4.51
C VAL A 79 -13.74 16.89 -3.03
N GLN A 80 -14.60 17.75 -2.45
CA GLN A 80 -15.03 17.62 -1.06
C GLN A 80 -15.76 16.31 -0.75
N MET A 81 -16.58 15.83 -1.69
CA MET A 81 -17.25 14.52 -1.55
C MET A 81 -16.25 13.36 -1.56
N LEU A 82 -15.24 13.43 -2.42
CA LEU A 82 -14.18 12.41 -2.50
C LEU A 82 -13.27 12.44 -1.26
N ASP A 83 -12.92 13.61 -0.75
CA ASP A 83 -12.12 13.77 0.48
C ASP A 83 -12.86 13.21 1.71
N ARG A 84 -14.18 13.45 1.77
CA ARG A 84 -15.03 12.87 2.82
C ARG A 84 -15.08 11.34 2.71
N LEU A 85 -15.26 10.81 1.50
CA LEU A 85 -15.28 9.37 1.25
C LEU A 85 -13.94 8.72 1.63
N GLU A 86 -12.83 9.35 1.27
CA GLU A 86 -11.49 8.90 1.66
C GLU A 86 -11.32 8.88 3.18
N SER A 87 -11.83 9.90 3.88
CA SER A 87 -11.82 9.96 5.35
C SER A 87 -12.66 8.88 6.01
N GLU A 88 -13.83 8.55 5.43
CA GLU A 88 -14.71 7.49 5.94
C GLU A 88 -14.11 6.08 5.73
N ILE A 89 -13.34 5.86 4.66
CA ILE A 89 -12.67 4.58 4.37
C ILE A 89 -11.42 4.36 5.23
N LEU A 90 -10.71 5.44 5.57
CA LEU A 90 -9.47 5.40 6.35
C LEU A 90 -9.68 5.48 7.87
N ALA A 91 -10.93 5.65 8.33
CA ALA A 91 -11.32 5.65 9.75
C ALA A 91 -11.40 4.23 10.32
#